data_AF-A0A3D4YDX5-F1
#
_entry.id   AF-A0A3D4YDX5-F1
#
_cell.length_a   1.000
_cell.length_b   1.000
_cell.length_c   1.000
_cell.angle_alpha   90.00
_cell.angle_beta   90.00
_cell.angle_gamma   90.00
#
_symmetry.space_group_name_H-M   'P 1'
#
loop_
_entity.id
_entity.type
_entity.pdbx_description
1 polymer ?
#
loop_
_entity_poly.entity_id
_entity_poly.type
_entity_poly.pdbx_seq_one_letter_code
_entity_poly.pdbx_strand_id
1 'polypeptide(L)'
;MEHNNFIDWRSFGKSIDNTTNFENFEETYGLILPESYKNLVRFRDGGVLKKDLFYYQFQKDNYRNCVGRFLCWNEKKYSFQTPPPFLPKGLVPFDEDKDGNFICFDYRIDPELDNPPVVDWNYKKNNGSLLSTYQNPPEFFPKGFIPFSEDGGGNYICFDYRTCSENPLIVYWDHGIEENEGIFFLADSFEEFLSMLKSEEEIAALETSQSLESGDSEIK
;
A
#
# COMPACT_ATOMS: atom_id res chain seq x y z
N MET A 1 9.11 25.57 -4.27
CA MET A 1 9.26 24.42 -5.18
C MET A 1 10.59 23.78 -4.86
N GLU A 2 10.64 22.93 -3.84
CA GLU A 2 11.74 22.03 -3.50
C GLU A 2 11.24 21.18 -2.31
N HIS A 3 11.66 19.93 -2.23
CA HIS A 3 11.22 18.88 -1.29
C HIS A 3 9.98 18.05 -1.70
N ASN A 4 10.11 17.28 -2.79
CA ASN A 4 9.48 15.95 -2.85
C ASN A 4 10.38 14.92 -3.56
N ASN A 5 11.71 15.11 -3.42
CA ASN A 5 12.76 14.28 -4.02
C ASN A 5 13.10 13.01 -3.20
N PHE A 6 12.33 12.66 -2.16
CA PHE A 6 12.70 11.60 -1.22
C PHE A 6 12.06 10.24 -1.50
N ILE A 7 11.12 10.14 -2.44
CA ILE A 7 10.38 8.90 -2.68
C ILE A 7 10.74 8.34 -4.05
N ASP A 8 11.50 7.25 -4.01
CA ASP A 8 11.81 6.45 -5.17
C ASP A 8 10.67 5.49 -5.48
N TRP A 9 10.04 5.64 -6.64
CA TRP A 9 8.92 4.81 -7.07
C TRP A 9 9.37 3.67 -7.98
N ARG A 10 8.88 2.46 -7.72
CA ARG A 10 8.97 1.32 -8.64
C ARG A 10 7.92 1.44 -9.73
N SER A 11 6.70 1.82 -9.34
CA SER A 11 5.62 2.23 -10.24
C SER A 11 4.78 3.29 -9.54
N PHE A 12 4.13 4.17 -10.28
CA PHE A 12 3.38 5.28 -9.70
C PHE A 12 2.06 5.51 -10.43
N GLY A 13 1.05 5.93 -9.68
CA GLY A 13 -0.21 6.38 -10.25
C GLY A 13 -0.10 7.76 -10.90
N LYS A 14 -1.19 8.20 -11.53
CA LYS A 14 -1.29 9.54 -12.11
C LYS A 14 -1.30 10.58 -10.98
N SER A 15 -0.80 11.79 -11.24
CA SER A 15 -1.13 12.94 -10.39
C SER A 15 -2.63 13.19 -10.47
N ILE A 16 -3.27 13.51 -9.35
CA ILE A 16 -4.64 14.02 -9.36
C ILE A 16 -4.58 15.54 -9.53
N ASP A 17 -5.61 16.12 -10.14
CA ASP A 17 -5.72 17.57 -10.24
C ASP A 17 -6.06 18.21 -8.89
N ASN A 18 -6.00 19.55 -8.86
CA ASN A 18 -6.32 20.37 -7.69
C ASN A 18 -7.81 20.32 -7.27
N THR A 19 -8.67 19.53 -7.93
CA THR A 19 -10.09 19.35 -7.53
C THR A 19 -10.28 18.26 -6.49
N THR A 20 -9.21 17.54 -6.14
CA THR A 20 -9.21 16.58 -5.02
C THR A 20 -9.51 17.30 -3.71
N ASN A 21 -10.73 17.11 -3.21
CA ASN A 21 -11.25 17.81 -2.05
C ASN A 21 -10.98 16.98 -0.78
N PHE A 22 -9.78 17.12 -0.24
CA PHE A 22 -9.42 16.53 1.05
C PHE A 22 -10.24 17.18 2.17
N GLU A 23 -10.55 18.46 2.05
CA GLU A 23 -11.25 19.26 3.05
C GLU A 23 -12.64 18.69 3.33
N ASN A 24 -13.39 18.29 2.30
CA ASN A 24 -14.70 17.66 2.48
C ASN A 24 -14.59 16.31 3.22
N PHE A 25 -13.54 15.53 2.96
CA PHE A 25 -13.29 14.28 3.69
C PHE A 25 -12.96 14.59 5.15
N GLU A 26 -12.03 15.50 5.40
CA GLU A 26 -11.60 15.95 6.72
C GLU A 26 -12.79 16.49 7.54
N GLU A 27 -13.64 17.34 6.95
CA GLU A 27 -14.87 17.86 7.56
C GLU A 27 -15.90 16.75 7.85
N THR A 28 -16.11 15.84 6.89
CA THR A 28 -17.08 14.74 7.03
C THR A 28 -16.71 13.81 8.18
N TYR A 29 -15.42 13.53 8.36
CA TYR A 29 -14.95 12.56 9.35
C TYR A 29 -14.31 13.18 10.59
N GLY A 30 -14.23 14.52 10.67
CA GLY A 30 -13.76 15.25 11.85
C GLY A 30 -12.28 15.01 12.17
N LEU A 31 -11.45 14.89 11.15
CA LEU A 31 -10.01 14.58 11.27
C LEU A 31 -9.20 15.35 10.22
N ILE A 32 -7.89 15.46 10.42
CA ILE A 32 -6.98 16.14 9.49
C ILE A 32 -5.94 15.14 9.01
N LEU A 33 -5.83 14.98 7.70
CA LEU A 33 -4.81 14.16 7.05
C LEU A 33 -3.44 14.86 7.13
N PRO A 34 -2.34 14.11 7.34
CA PRO A 34 -1.00 14.70 7.28
C PRO A 34 -0.78 15.47 5.98
N GLU A 35 -0.23 16.68 6.06
CA GLU A 35 -0.02 17.52 4.88
C GLU A 35 0.99 16.89 3.91
N SER A 36 1.99 16.19 4.44
CA SER A 36 2.94 15.36 3.67
C SER A 36 2.24 14.27 2.86
N TYR A 37 1.24 13.62 3.44
CA TYR A 37 0.40 12.64 2.73
C TYR A 37 -0.44 13.30 1.64
N LYS A 38 -1.12 14.42 1.94
CA LYS A 38 -1.89 15.16 0.92
C LYS A 38 -1.00 15.62 -0.25
N ASN A 39 0.20 16.12 0.05
CA ASN A 39 1.19 16.50 -0.95
C ASN A 39 1.68 15.31 -1.78
N LEU A 40 1.85 14.16 -1.15
CA LEU A 40 2.17 12.92 -1.84
C LEU A 40 1.07 12.55 -2.84
N VAL A 41 -0.18 12.47 -2.39
CA VAL A 41 -1.33 12.10 -3.23
C VAL A 41 -1.49 13.07 -4.41
N ARG A 42 -1.36 14.38 -4.17
CA ARG A 42 -1.38 15.41 -5.24
C ARG A 42 -0.27 15.18 -6.26
N PHE A 43 0.91 14.78 -5.81
CA PHE A 43 2.05 14.51 -6.69
C PHE A 43 1.92 13.19 -7.45
N ARG A 44 1.58 12.10 -6.75
CA ARG A 44 1.40 10.73 -7.25
C ARG A 44 0.35 10.01 -6.41
N ASP A 45 -0.80 9.76 -7.04
CA ASP A 45 -1.91 9.09 -6.39
C ASP A 45 -1.78 7.57 -6.47
N GLY A 46 -1.36 6.99 -5.35
CA GLY A 46 -1.01 5.58 -5.25
C GLY A 46 0.26 5.20 -6.02
N GLY A 47 0.68 3.96 -5.84
CA GLY A 47 1.90 3.44 -6.47
C GLY A 47 2.63 2.46 -5.56
N VAL A 48 3.79 2.00 -6.03
CA VAL A 48 4.66 1.05 -5.34
C VAL A 48 6.03 1.70 -5.17
N LEU A 49 6.54 1.68 -3.94
CA LEU A 49 7.84 2.25 -3.61
C LEU A 49 8.98 1.30 -4.03
N LYS A 50 10.16 1.84 -4.31
CA LYS A 50 11.39 1.03 -4.40
C LYS A 50 11.89 0.62 -3.02
N LYS A 51 11.81 1.54 -2.06
CA LYS A 51 12.00 1.28 -0.64
C LYS A 51 10.65 0.99 -0.03
N ASP A 52 10.27 -0.27 -0.03
CA ASP A 52 8.96 -0.73 0.46
C ASP A 52 9.09 -1.59 1.70
N LEU A 53 10.28 -1.80 2.29
CA LEU A 53 10.43 -2.70 3.44
C LEU A 53 10.43 -1.93 4.76
N PHE A 54 9.72 -2.47 5.75
CA PHE A 54 9.71 -1.97 7.13
C PHE A 54 9.80 -3.13 8.12
N TYR A 55 10.19 -2.81 9.35
CA TYR A 55 10.19 -3.73 10.48
C TYR A 55 9.09 -3.34 11.46
N TYR A 56 8.50 -4.34 12.11
CA TYR A 56 7.55 -4.17 13.20
C TYR A 56 7.85 -5.18 14.31
N GLN A 57 7.49 -4.83 15.55
CA GLN A 57 7.70 -5.67 16.71
C GLN A 57 6.43 -6.41 17.06
N PHE A 58 6.53 -7.73 17.21
CA PHE A 58 5.51 -8.54 17.84
C PHE A 58 6.16 -9.35 18.95
N GLN A 59 5.63 -9.18 20.17
CA GLN A 59 6.22 -9.73 21.38
C GLN A 59 7.69 -9.28 21.55
N LYS A 60 8.66 -10.20 21.45
CA LYS A 60 10.09 -9.92 21.60
C LYS A 60 10.86 -10.02 20.27
N ASP A 61 10.17 -10.33 19.20
CA ASP A 61 10.77 -10.61 17.90
C ASP A 61 10.50 -9.45 16.93
N ASN A 62 11.50 -9.19 16.08
CA ASN A 62 11.38 -8.23 14.99
C ASN A 62 10.97 -8.96 13.73
N TYR A 63 9.87 -8.53 13.14
CA TYR A 63 9.36 -9.04 11.88
C TYR A 63 9.57 -8.02 10.78
N ARG A 64 9.67 -8.51 9.55
CA ARG A 64 9.80 -7.69 8.35
C ARG A 64 8.57 -7.88 7.48
N ASN A 65 8.03 -6.79 6.97
CA ASN A 65 7.02 -6.83 5.92
C ASN A 65 7.27 -5.69 4.91
N CYS A 66 6.41 -5.58 3.90
CA CYS A 66 6.47 -4.54 2.90
C CYS A 66 5.23 -3.66 2.91
N VAL A 67 5.41 -2.43 2.44
CA VAL A 67 4.36 -1.45 2.22
C VAL A 67 3.38 -1.94 1.16
N GLY A 68 3.86 -2.74 0.21
CA GLY A 68 3.10 -3.18 -0.96
C GLY A 68 2.76 -2.00 -1.85
N ARG A 69 1.48 -1.59 -1.84
CA ARG A 69 0.95 -0.52 -2.69
C ARG A 69 0.24 0.55 -1.90
N PHE A 70 0.64 1.81 -2.10
CA PHE A 70 -0.15 2.97 -1.69
C PHE A 70 -1.49 2.99 -2.42
N LEU A 71 -2.57 3.08 -1.65
CA LEU A 71 -3.92 3.16 -2.16
C LEU A 71 -4.11 4.46 -2.91
N CYS A 72 -4.89 4.40 -3.99
CA CYS A 72 -5.34 5.62 -4.65
C CYS A 72 -6.39 6.31 -3.77
N TRP A 73 -6.43 7.63 -3.78
CA TRP A 73 -7.39 8.46 -3.06
C TRP A 73 -8.82 8.12 -3.46
N ASN A 74 -9.10 8.15 -4.76
CA ASN A 74 -10.39 7.78 -5.33
C ASN A 74 -10.29 6.42 -6.01
N GLU A 75 -11.44 5.72 -6.12
CA GLU A 75 -11.55 4.58 -7.01
C GLU A 75 -11.18 5.02 -8.44
N LYS A 76 -10.04 4.54 -8.93
CA LYS A 76 -9.74 4.65 -10.37
C LYS A 76 -10.64 3.65 -11.07
N LYS A 77 -11.67 4.15 -11.74
CA LYS A 77 -12.40 3.34 -12.72
C LYS A 77 -11.52 3.20 -13.96
N TYR A 78 -10.75 2.11 -13.99
CA TYR A 78 -10.10 1.68 -15.22
C TYR A 78 -11.15 1.01 -16.10
N SER A 79 -11.10 1.27 -17.39
CA SER A 79 -11.97 0.60 -18.37
C SER A 79 -11.19 -0.38 -19.22
N PHE A 80 -11.86 -1.29 -19.95
CA PHE A 80 -11.14 -2.24 -20.82
C PHE A 80 -10.29 -1.53 -21.90
N GLN A 81 -10.63 -0.30 -22.26
CA GLN A 81 -9.86 0.55 -23.19
C GLN A 81 -8.58 1.12 -22.55
N THR A 82 -8.57 1.24 -21.22
CA THR A 82 -7.45 1.76 -20.43
C THR A 82 -7.27 0.89 -19.18
N PRO A 83 -6.77 -0.36 -19.34
CA PRO A 83 -6.69 -1.28 -18.23
C PRO A 83 -5.68 -0.81 -17.17
N PRO A 84 -5.78 -1.33 -15.92
CA PRO A 84 -4.87 -0.97 -14.86
C PRO A 84 -3.41 -1.25 -15.26
N PRO A 85 -2.45 -0.35 -14.96
CA PRO A 85 -1.05 -0.52 -15.36
C PRO A 85 -0.36 -1.72 -14.71
N PHE A 86 -0.99 -2.33 -13.71
CA PHE A 86 -0.52 -3.51 -12.98
C PHE A 86 -1.42 -4.74 -13.24
N LEU A 87 -2.28 -4.71 -14.27
CA LEU A 87 -2.93 -5.92 -14.76
C LEU A 87 -1.84 -6.97 -15.06
N PRO A 88 -1.95 -8.22 -14.54
CA PRO A 88 -0.95 -9.24 -14.75
C PRO A 88 -0.60 -9.41 -16.24
N LYS A 89 0.69 -9.40 -16.57
CA LYS A 89 1.16 -9.62 -17.93
C LYS A 89 0.64 -10.96 -18.46
N GLY A 90 0.01 -10.95 -19.63
CA GLY A 90 -0.67 -12.12 -20.20
C GLY A 90 -2.18 -12.14 -19.96
N LEU A 91 -2.74 -11.24 -19.16
CA LEU A 91 -4.18 -10.98 -19.19
C LEU A 91 -4.50 -9.92 -20.23
N VAL A 92 -5.44 -10.23 -21.12
CA VAL A 92 -5.95 -9.30 -22.13
C VAL A 92 -7.43 -9.06 -21.87
N PRO A 93 -7.84 -7.90 -21.35
CA PRO A 93 -9.23 -7.61 -21.04
C PRO A 93 -10.02 -7.41 -22.33
N PHE A 94 -11.22 -7.97 -22.39
CA PHE A 94 -12.13 -7.81 -23.52
C PHE A 94 -13.56 -7.41 -23.09
N ASP A 95 -13.88 -7.50 -21.80
CA ASP A 95 -15.12 -6.99 -21.25
C ASP A 95 -14.91 -6.49 -19.81
N GLU A 96 -15.85 -5.70 -19.33
CA GLU A 96 -15.88 -5.15 -17.97
C GLU A 96 -17.27 -5.37 -17.38
N ASP A 97 -17.35 -5.95 -16.18
CA ASP A 97 -18.64 -6.11 -15.52
C ASP A 97 -19.14 -4.78 -14.90
N LYS A 98 -20.39 -4.76 -14.45
CA LYS A 98 -20.98 -3.59 -13.79
C LYS A 98 -20.26 -3.15 -12.50
N ASP A 99 -19.42 -4.03 -11.96
CA ASP A 99 -18.66 -3.86 -10.73
C ASP A 99 -17.21 -3.43 -11.01
N GLY A 100 -16.83 -3.21 -12.27
CA GLY A 100 -15.50 -2.76 -12.69
C GLY A 100 -14.45 -3.87 -12.74
N ASN A 101 -14.85 -5.13 -12.67
CA ASN A 101 -13.95 -6.27 -12.85
C ASN A 101 -13.70 -6.51 -14.34
N PHE A 102 -12.51 -7.03 -14.64
CA PHE A 102 -12.11 -7.28 -16.03
C PHE A 102 -12.33 -8.74 -16.38
N ILE A 103 -13.07 -8.98 -17.45
CA ILE A 103 -13.10 -10.29 -18.09
C ILE A 103 -11.94 -10.33 -19.07
N CYS A 104 -11.01 -11.26 -18.86
CA CYS A 104 -9.76 -11.34 -19.59
C CYS A 104 -9.61 -12.68 -20.31
N PHE A 105 -8.99 -12.65 -21.48
CA PHE A 105 -8.29 -13.82 -22.01
C PHE A 105 -7.00 -14.05 -21.21
N ASP A 106 -6.77 -15.29 -20.79
CA ASP A 106 -5.66 -15.67 -19.92
C ASP A 106 -4.55 -16.41 -20.68
N TYR A 107 -3.54 -15.64 -21.07
CA TYR A 107 -2.32 -16.11 -21.73
C TYR A 107 -1.15 -16.34 -20.75
N ARG A 108 -1.39 -16.29 -19.44
CA ARG A 108 -0.30 -16.36 -18.44
C ARG A 108 0.43 -17.70 -18.44
N ILE A 109 -0.27 -18.79 -18.78
CA ILE A 109 0.30 -20.14 -18.84
C ILE A 109 0.98 -20.41 -20.18
N ASP A 110 0.34 -20.04 -21.28
CA ASP A 110 0.87 -20.21 -22.63
C ASP A 110 0.41 -19.04 -23.52
N PRO A 111 1.34 -18.16 -23.95
CA PRO A 111 1.02 -16.98 -24.74
C PRO A 111 0.67 -17.28 -26.21
N GLU A 112 0.93 -18.49 -26.70
CA GLU A 112 0.67 -18.88 -28.09
C GLU A 112 -0.67 -19.63 -28.26
N LEU A 113 -1.49 -19.70 -27.19
CA LEU A 113 -2.80 -20.34 -27.25
C LEU A 113 -3.73 -19.66 -28.24
N ASP A 114 -4.22 -20.42 -29.22
CA ASP A 114 -5.24 -19.95 -30.17
C ASP A 114 -6.60 -19.69 -29.49
N ASN A 115 -6.88 -20.42 -28.39
CA ASN A 115 -8.09 -20.26 -27.58
C ASN A 115 -7.77 -20.30 -26.08
N PRO A 116 -7.37 -19.16 -25.48
CA PRO A 116 -7.01 -19.08 -24.07
C PRO A 116 -8.23 -19.23 -23.15
N PRO A 117 -8.06 -19.67 -21.89
CA PRO A 117 -9.09 -19.57 -20.88
C PRO A 117 -9.60 -18.14 -20.69
N VAL A 118 -10.87 -18.00 -20.33
CA VAL A 118 -11.45 -16.72 -19.90
C VAL A 118 -11.48 -16.68 -18.38
N VAL A 119 -10.96 -15.60 -17.79
CA VAL A 119 -10.95 -15.39 -16.35
C VAL A 119 -11.62 -14.07 -15.99
N ASP A 120 -12.32 -14.07 -14.86
CA ASP A 120 -12.79 -12.86 -14.21
C ASP A 120 -11.67 -12.37 -13.27
N TRP A 121 -11.02 -11.28 -13.65
CA TRP A 121 -10.05 -10.59 -12.82
C TRP A 121 -10.77 -9.54 -11.99
N ASN A 122 -11.03 -9.91 -10.73
CA ASN A 122 -11.75 -9.07 -9.79
C ASN A 122 -10.92 -7.83 -9.41
N TYR A 123 -11.19 -6.70 -10.06
CA TYR A 123 -10.53 -5.42 -9.81
C TYR A 123 -10.76 -4.98 -8.36
N LYS A 124 -11.98 -5.08 -7.85
CA LYS A 124 -12.31 -4.61 -6.49
C LYS A 124 -11.52 -5.34 -5.41
N LYS A 125 -11.25 -6.64 -5.59
CA LYS A 125 -10.41 -7.44 -4.68
C LYS A 125 -8.92 -7.11 -4.82
N ASN A 126 -8.51 -6.58 -5.97
CA ASN A 126 -7.11 -6.30 -6.29
C ASN A 126 -6.77 -4.78 -6.28
N ASN A 127 -7.73 -3.89 -6.02
CA ASN A 127 -7.62 -2.44 -6.09
C ASN A 127 -8.57 -1.69 -5.15
N GLY A 128 -8.38 -1.84 -3.85
CA GLY A 128 -8.95 -0.91 -2.89
C GLY A 128 -8.49 0.53 -3.18
N SER A 129 -9.39 1.50 -3.01
CA SER A 129 -9.02 2.91 -2.82
C SER A 129 -9.07 3.22 -1.32
N LEU A 130 -8.43 4.31 -0.89
CA LEU A 130 -8.53 4.75 0.51
C LEU A 130 -10.00 4.94 0.90
N LEU A 131 -10.77 5.65 0.07
CA LEU A 131 -12.17 5.93 0.34
C LEU A 131 -13.02 4.66 0.38
N SER A 132 -12.88 3.77 -0.60
CA SER A 132 -13.70 2.55 -0.67
C SER A 132 -13.38 1.57 0.44
N THR A 133 -12.10 1.43 0.80
CA THR A 133 -11.66 0.59 1.93
C THR A 133 -12.15 1.17 3.25
N TYR A 134 -12.10 2.49 3.43
CA TYR A 134 -12.60 3.12 4.64
C TYR A 134 -14.14 3.03 4.76
N GLN A 135 -14.87 3.20 3.66
CA GLN A 135 -16.34 3.14 3.63
C GLN A 135 -16.88 1.70 3.76
N ASN A 136 -16.15 0.72 3.24
CA ASN A 136 -16.49 -0.70 3.28
C ASN A 136 -15.30 -1.49 3.84
N PRO A 137 -15.00 -1.32 5.14
CA PRO A 137 -13.81 -1.91 5.71
C PRO A 137 -13.94 -3.44 5.80
N PRO A 138 -12.81 -4.17 5.74
CA PRO A 138 -12.82 -5.61 5.92
C PRO A 138 -13.32 -6.00 7.31
N GLU A 139 -13.65 -7.29 7.49
CA GLU A 139 -14.08 -7.82 8.78
C GLU A 139 -13.04 -7.52 9.86
N PHE A 140 -13.49 -7.13 11.06
CA PHE A 140 -12.66 -6.76 12.22
C PHE A 140 -11.75 -5.54 12.06
N PHE A 141 -11.86 -4.78 10.97
CA PHE A 141 -11.08 -3.56 10.80
C PHE A 141 -11.39 -2.51 11.89
N PRO A 142 -10.38 -1.97 12.60
CA PRO A 142 -10.61 -1.04 13.69
C PRO A 142 -11.25 0.28 13.24
N LYS A 143 -12.27 0.74 13.97
CA LYS A 143 -12.84 2.08 13.77
C LYS A 143 -11.79 3.16 14.09
N GLY A 144 -11.76 4.21 13.28
CA GLY A 144 -10.80 5.30 13.41
C GLY A 144 -9.47 5.06 12.68
N PHE A 145 -9.33 3.93 11.98
CA PHE A 145 -8.21 3.72 11.08
C PHE A 145 -8.54 4.24 9.69
N ILE A 146 -7.58 4.93 9.07
CA ILE A 146 -7.64 5.28 7.64
C ILE A 146 -6.50 4.55 6.93
N PRO A 147 -6.80 3.54 6.07
CA PRO A 147 -5.77 2.82 5.34
C PRO A 147 -5.22 3.69 4.21
N PHE A 148 -3.89 3.75 4.09
CA PHE A 148 -3.23 4.42 2.96
C PHE A 148 -2.35 3.47 2.14
N SER A 149 -2.11 2.25 2.62
CA SER A 149 -1.39 1.21 1.90
C SER A 149 -1.95 -0.18 2.17
N GLU A 150 -1.78 -1.10 1.21
CA GLU A 150 -2.02 -2.54 1.39
C GLU A 150 -0.77 -3.35 1.02
N ASP A 151 -0.48 -4.41 1.78
CA ASP A 151 0.69 -5.28 1.53
C ASP A 151 0.45 -6.39 0.49
N GLY A 152 -0.79 -6.50 -0.01
CA GLY A 152 -1.23 -7.55 -0.94
C GLY A 152 -1.68 -8.86 -0.27
N GLY A 153 -1.49 -8.99 1.04
CA GLY A 153 -1.97 -10.09 1.88
C GLY A 153 -3.32 -9.82 2.54
N GLY A 154 -3.94 -8.66 2.28
CA GLY A 154 -5.14 -8.20 2.98
C GLY A 154 -4.85 -7.39 4.26
N ASN A 155 -3.57 -7.09 4.52
CA ASN A 155 -3.15 -6.24 5.63
C ASN A 155 -2.98 -4.81 5.17
N TYR A 156 -3.12 -3.87 6.10
CA TYR A 156 -3.08 -2.44 5.79
C TYR A 156 -2.09 -1.70 6.66
N ILE A 157 -1.49 -0.65 6.07
CA ILE A 157 -0.84 0.40 6.84
C ILE A 157 -1.79 1.58 6.92
N CYS A 158 -2.01 2.05 8.14
CA CYS A 158 -3.08 2.97 8.48
C CYS A 158 -2.57 4.17 9.26
N PHE A 159 -3.28 5.29 9.09
CA PHE A 159 -3.31 6.36 10.08
C PHE A 159 -4.23 5.94 11.24
N ASP A 160 -3.76 6.03 12.48
CA ASP A 160 -4.54 5.77 13.69
C ASP A 160 -5.10 7.07 14.28
N TYR A 161 -6.38 7.34 14.06
CA TYR A 161 -7.09 8.50 14.58
C TYR A 161 -7.90 8.21 15.87
N ARG A 162 -7.71 7.06 16.52
CA ARG A 162 -8.52 6.70 17.71
C ARG A 162 -8.28 7.64 18.88
N THR A 163 -7.08 8.20 18.99
CA THR A 163 -6.66 9.05 20.13
C THR A 163 -6.35 10.48 19.75
N CYS A 164 -6.25 10.81 18.46
CA CYS A 164 -5.93 12.16 17.98
C CYS A 164 -6.63 12.44 16.65
N SER A 165 -7.08 13.67 16.44
CA SER A 165 -7.69 14.12 15.17
C SER A 165 -6.67 14.72 14.19
N GLU A 166 -5.44 14.98 14.63
CA GLU A 166 -4.36 15.58 13.83
C GLU A 166 -3.04 14.83 14.08
N ASN A 167 -2.15 14.77 13.09
CA ASN A 167 -0.87 14.03 13.20
C ASN A 167 -1.03 12.60 13.79
N PRO A 168 -1.81 11.73 13.13
CA PRO A 168 -2.04 10.36 13.59
C PRO A 168 -0.75 9.54 13.59
N LEU A 169 -0.68 8.56 14.51
CA LEU A 169 0.37 7.53 14.47
C LEU A 169 0.21 6.67 13.21
N ILE A 170 1.32 6.08 12.76
CA ILE A 170 1.33 5.11 11.68
C ILE A 170 1.37 3.71 12.27
N VAL A 171 0.40 2.88 11.89
CA VAL A 171 0.26 1.50 12.37
C VAL A 171 0.14 0.53 11.21
N TYR A 172 0.66 -0.68 11.40
CA TYR A 172 0.38 -1.84 10.55
C TYR A 172 -0.72 -2.68 11.20
N TRP A 173 -1.75 -3.01 10.44
CA TRP A 173 -2.84 -3.87 10.84
C TRP A 173 -2.77 -5.20 10.09
N ASP A 174 -2.50 -6.28 10.82
CA ASP A 174 -2.49 -7.65 10.32
C ASP A 174 -3.86 -8.29 10.52
N HIS A 175 -4.55 -8.59 9.41
CA HIS A 175 -5.89 -9.18 9.43
C HIS A 175 -5.91 -10.63 9.94
N GLY A 176 -4.76 -11.32 9.93
CA GLY A 176 -4.62 -12.71 10.33
C GLY A 176 -4.44 -12.90 11.83
N ILE A 177 -4.26 -11.81 12.58
CA ILE A 177 -4.10 -11.81 14.04
C ILE A 177 -5.40 -11.31 14.67
N GLU A 178 -5.88 -12.04 15.68
CA GLU A 178 -7.18 -11.76 16.30
C GLU A 178 -7.25 -10.36 16.93
N GLU A 179 -8.35 -9.66 16.66
CA GLU A 179 -8.76 -8.41 17.30
C GLU A 179 -7.65 -7.32 17.36
N ASN A 180 -7.47 -6.70 18.53
CA ASN A 180 -6.53 -5.60 18.76
C ASN A 180 -5.07 -6.05 18.86
N GLU A 181 -4.78 -7.35 18.84
CA GLU A 181 -3.40 -7.86 18.90
C GLU A 181 -2.68 -7.74 17.55
N GLY A 182 -3.44 -7.61 16.44
CA GLY A 182 -2.91 -7.39 15.09
C GLY A 182 -2.53 -5.94 14.79
N ILE A 183 -2.42 -5.05 15.78
CA ILE A 183 -2.11 -3.63 15.57
C ILE A 183 -0.69 -3.34 16.04
N PHE A 184 0.17 -2.94 15.11
CA PHE A 184 1.59 -2.71 15.33
C PHE A 184 1.96 -1.27 15.06
N PHE A 185 2.56 -0.60 16.03
CA PHE A 185 3.13 0.73 15.85
C PHE A 185 4.31 0.70 14.86
N LEU A 186 4.36 1.68 13.96
CA LEU A 186 5.44 1.86 12.99
C LEU A 186 6.18 3.18 13.18
N ALA A 187 5.47 4.31 13.29
CA ALA A 187 6.08 5.64 13.39
C ALA A 187 5.13 6.68 13.99
N ASP A 188 5.69 7.78 14.51
CA ASP A 188 4.91 8.88 15.10
C ASP A 188 4.35 9.85 14.05
N SER A 189 4.81 9.77 12.80
CA SER A 189 4.31 10.58 11.68
C SER A 189 4.51 9.89 10.33
N PHE A 190 3.83 10.40 9.30
CA PHE A 190 3.96 9.89 7.93
C PHE A 190 5.37 10.09 7.36
N GLU A 191 5.99 11.22 7.66
CA GLU A 191 7.37 11.54 7.25
C GLU A 191 8.39 10.61 7.88
N GLU A 192 8.25 10.33 9.18
CA GLU A 192 9.11 9.36 9.87
C GLU A 192 8.94 7.97 9.28
N PHE A 193 7.69 7.56 9.02
CA PHE A 193 7.40 6.29 8.36
C PHE A 193 8.09 6.18 7.00
N LEU A 194 8.00 7.21 6.15
CA LEU A 194 8.71 7.19 4.86
C LEU A 194 10.24 7.13 5.02
N SER A 195 10.79 7.78 6.05
CA SER A 195 12.23 7.83 6.29
C SER A 195 12.84 6.50 6.77
N MET A 196 12.03 5.66 7.43
CA MET A 196 12.48 4.36 7.96
C MET A 196 12.49 3.24 6.92
N LEU A 197 11.78 3.41 5.79
CA LEU A 197 11.68 2.38 4.74
C LEU A 197 13.05 2.03 4.15
N LYS A 198 13.24 0.74 3.85
CA LYS A 198 14.46 0.19 3.29
C LYS A 198 14.21 -0.44 1.92
N SER A 199 15.23 -0.49 1.08
CA SER A 199 15.26 -1.39 -0.07
C SER A 199 15.83 -2.77 0.32
N GLU A 200 15.60 -3.76 -0.55
CA GLU A 200 16.22 -5.09 -0.40
C GLU A 200 17.75 -5.00 -0.32
N GLU A 201 18.38 -4.13 -1.12
CA GLU A 201 19.82 -3.95 -1.12
C GLU A 201 20.35 -3.38 0.21
N GLU A 202 19.62 -2.43 0.81
CA GLU A 202 19.96 -1.88 2.13
C GLU A 202 19.88 -2.94 3.22
N ILE A 203 18.86 -3.81 3.18
CA ILE A 203 18.72 -4.91 4.14
C ILE A 203 19.82 -5.96 3.95
N ALA A 204 20.06 -6.40 2.71
CA ALA A 204 21.09 -7.40 2.42
C ALA A 204 22.49 -6.91 2.87
N ALA A 205 22.78 -5.62 2.72
CA ALA A 205 24.02 -5.01 3.18
C ALA A 205 24.15 -5.03 4.73
N LEU A 206 23.06 -4.78 5.45
CA LEU A 206 23.02 -4.83 6.92
C LEU A 206 23.23 -6.26 7.44
N GLU A 207 22.55 -7.25 6.84
CA GLU A 207 22.69 -8.67 7.20
C GLU A 207 24.10 -9.20 6.93
N THR A 208 24.70 -8.79 5.81
CA THR A 208 26.10 -9.12 5.47
C THR A 208 27.08 -8.49 6.46
N SER A 209 26.84 -7.25 6.90
CA SER A 209 27.72 -6.57 7.87
C SER A 209 27.66 -7.22 9.26
N GLN A 210 26.47 -7.63 9.71
CA GLN A 210 26.28 -8.30 11.01
C GLN A 210 26.87 -9.72 11.07
N SER A 211 26.84 -10.45 9.94
CA SER A 211 27.48 -11.77 9.83
C SER A 211 29.01 -11.69 9.83
N LEU A 212 29.60 -10.62 9.30
CA LEU A 212 31.05 -10.39 9.36
C LEU A 212 31.51 -10.03 10.79
N GLU A 213 30.74 -9.23 11.54
CA GLU A 213 31.07 -8.85 12.92
C GLU A 213 30.93 -10.00 13.93
N SER A 214 30.05 -10.97 13.67
CA SER A 214 29.86 -12.15 14.54
C SER A 214 30.88 -13.27 14.30
N GLY A 215 31.56 -13.27 13.14
CA GLY A 215 32.57 -14.27 12.76
C GLY A 215 33.97 -14.08 13.37
N ASP A 216 34.29 -12.90 13.92
CA ASP A 216 35.63 -12.59 14.45
C ASP A 216 35.83 -12.95 15.94
N SER A 217 34.90 -13.70 16.55
CA SER A 217 34.97 -14.07 17.98
C SER A 217 35.53 -15.46 18.29
N GLU A 218 35.90 -16.26 17.28
CA GLU A 218 36.48 -17.62 17.49
C GLU A 218 37.92 -17.76 16.96
N ILE A 219 38.84 -16.90 17.40
CA ILE A 219 40.28 -17.27 17.42
C ILE A 219 40.95 -16.70 18.68
N LYS A 220 40.94 -17.46 19.77
CA LYS A 220 41.94 -17.41 20.84
C LYS A 220 42.22 -18.78 21.41
#